data_AF-A0A520B6C9-F1
#
_entry.id   AF-A0A520B6C9-F1
#
_cell.length_a   1.000
_cell.length_b   1.000
_cell.length_c   1.000
_cell.angle_alpha   90.00
_cell.angle_beta   90.00
_cell.angle_gamma   90.00
#
_symmetry.space_group_name_H-M   'P 1'
#
loop_
_entity.id
_entity.type
_entity.pdbx_description
1 polymer ?
#
loop_
_entity_poly.entity_id
_entity_poly.type
_entity_poly.pdbx_seq_one_letter_code
_entity_poly.pdbx_strand_id
1 'polypeptide(L)'
;MSLQLLDYLFTFVHLLIIGANLFAWIWTRTRKIHLYIVGITLFCWIILGIWYGIGYCPVTDWQWQVKEKLGETNLPNSFVKYYLDKVTDRNIPDTTVDFITLGSFLIAIICSIKVNFFAKNYH
;
A
#
# COMPACT_ATOMS: atom_id res chain seq x y z
N MET A 1 10.79 -9.61 -21.52
CA MET A 1 11.38 -8.98 -20.31
C MET A 1 11.77 -10.09 -19.34
N SER A 2 12.89 -9.95 -18.63
CA SER A 2 13.22 -10.84 -17.51
C SER A 2 12.11 -10.75 -16.46
N LEU A 3 11.60 -11.88 -15.96
CA LEU A 3 10.60 -11.92 -14.88
C LEU A 3 11.11 -11.19 -13.62
N GLN A 4 12.42 -11.17 -13.38
CA GLN A 4 13.03 -10.45 -12.28
C GLN A 4 12.87 -8.93 -12.42
N LEU A 5 13.02 -8.40 -13.64
CA LEU A 5 12.80 -6.97 -13.89
C LEU A 5 11.36 -6.56 -13.57
N LEU A 6 10.41 -7.44 -13.88
CA LEU A 6 9.00 -7.20 -13.61
C LEU A 6 8.69 -7.25 -12.10
N ASP A 7 9.31 -8.15 -11.34
CA ASP A 7 9.22 -8.20 -9.88
C ASP A 7 9.78 -6.92 -9.21
N TYR A 8 10.94 -6.43 -9.67
CA TYR A 8 11.49 -5.15 -9.20
C TYR A 8 10.59 -3.97 -9.55
N LEU A 9 10.02 -3.96 -10.76
CA LEU A 9 9.11 -2.91 -11.19
C LEU A 9 7.84 -2.89 -10.32
N PHE A 10 7.24 -4.06 -10.06
CA PHE A 10 6.06 -4.14 -9.19
C PHE A 10 6.38 -3.72 -7.77
N THR A 11 7.51 -4.16 -7.21
CA THR A 11 7.99 -3.71 -5.89
C THR A 11 8.11 -2.18 -5.85
N PHE A 12 8.74 -1.58 -6.87
CA PHE A 12 8.92 -0.13 -6.94
C PHE A 12 7.59 0.62 -7.03
N VAL A 13 6.67 0.15 -7.91
CA VAL A 13 5.32 0.73 -8.03
C VAL A 13 4.56 0.62 -6.72
N HIS A 14 4.64 -0.54 -6.05
CA HIS A 14 3.95 -0.76 -4.78
C HIS A 14 4.49 0.16 -3.68
N LEU A 15 5.81 0.30 -3.57
CA LEU A 15 6.44 1.24 -2.64
C LEU A 15 6.08 2.70 -2.95
N LEU A 16 5.97 3.06 -4.23
CA LEU A 16 5.52 4.39 -4.64
C LEU A 16 4.07 4.64 -4.21
N ILE A 17 3.17 3.67 -4.37
CA ILE A 17 1.77 3.76 -3.91
C ILE A 17 1.71 3.93 -2.39
N ILE A 18 2.44 3.10 -1.62
CA ILE A 18 2.50 3.22 -0.15
C ILE A 18 3.06 4.58 0.26
N GLY A 19 4.19 4.98 -0.31
CA GLY A 19 4.84 6.25 -0.02
C GLY A 19 3.96 7.45 -0.38
N ALA A 20 3.25 7.38 -1.51
CA ALA A 20 2.28 8.39 -1.90
C ALA A 20 1.14 8.47 -0.89
N ASN A 21 0.53 7.34 -0.52
CA ASN A 21 -0.53 7.30 0.50
C ASN A 21 -0.08 7.85 1.86
N LEU A 22 1.16 7.59 2.27
CA LEU A 22 1.68 8.01 3.58
C LEU A 22 2.22 9.44 3.61
N PHE A 23 2.78 9.96 2.51
CA PHE A 23 3.54 11.22 2.53
C PHE A 23 3.07 12.27 1.52
N ALA A 24 2.29 11.92 0.49
CA ALA A 24 1.92 12.89 -0.54
C ALA A 24 0.95 13.99 -0.04
N TRP A 25 0.38 13.85 1.16
CA TRP A 25 -0.40 14.93 1.80
C TRP A 25 0.46 16.07 2.36
N ILE A 26 1.75 15.83 2.61
CA ILE A 26 2.66 16.84 3.20
C ILE A 26 2.82 18.03 2.24
N TRP A 27 2.96 17.76 0.94
CA TRP A 27 3.26 18.78 -0.06
C TRP A 27 1.98 19.41 -0.63
N THR A 28 1.88 20.75 -0.60
CA THR A 28 0.68 21.52 -1.00
C THR A 28 0.19 21.19 -2.40
N ARG A 29 1.10 21.04 -3.38
CA ARG A 29 0.74 20.71 -4.78
C ARG A 29 0.20 19.28 -4.94
N THR A 30 0.64 18.33 -4.12
CA THR A 30 0.24 16.91 -4.26
C THR A 30 -0.96 16.54 -3.38
N ARG A 31 -1.46 17.43 -2.52
CA ARG A 31 -2.65 17.17 -1.67
C ARG A 31 -3.88 16.70 -2.46
N LYS A 32 -4.16 17.33 -3.60
CA LYS A 32 -5.30 16.91 -4.46
C LYS A 32 -5.06 15.52 -5.06
N ILE A 33 -3.83 15.25 -5.51
CA ILE A 33 -3.43 13.95 -6.05
C ILE A 33 -3.52 12.87 -4.97
N HIS A 34 -3.06 13.17 -3.76
CA HIS A 34 -3.15 12.30 -2.60
C HIS A 34 -4.60 11.86 -2.33
N LEU A 35 -5.58 12.76 -2.40
CA LEU A 35 -6.99 12.41 -2.25
C LEU A 35 -7.46 11.40 -3.30
N TYR A 36 -7.04 11.54 -4.56
CA TYR A 36 -7.36 10.54 -5.60
C TYR A 36 -6.70 9.18 -5.31
N ILE A 37 -5.43 9.17 -4.93
CA ILE A 37 -4.68 7.94 -4.63
C ILE A 37 -5.29 7.22 -3.42
N VAL A 38 -5.57 7.96 -2.35
CA VAL A 38 -6.27 7.45 -1.16
C VAL A 38 -7.65 6.93 -1.53
N GLY A 39 -8.41 7.66 -2.34
CA GLY A 39 -9.75 7.25 -2.76
C GLY A 39 -9.73 5.93 -3.54
N ILE A 40 -8.80 5.78 -4.49
CA ILE A 40 -8.61 4.53 -5.24
C ILE A 40 -8.18 3.40 -4.30
N THR A 41 -7.24 3.68 -3.39
CA THR A 41 -6.76 2.69 -2.42
C THR A 41 -7.89 2.21 -1.51
N LEU A 42 -8.69 3.15 -0.98
CA LEU A 42 -9.85 2.86 -0.15
C LEU A 42 -10.91 2.07 -0.92
N PHE A 43 -11.16 2.41 -2.19
CA PHE A 43 -12.06 1.68 -3.06
C PHE A 43 -11.60 0.23 -3.27
N CYS A 44 -10.31 0.03 -3.55
CA CYS A 44 -9.73 -1.32 -3.64
C CYS A 44 -9.87 -2.07 -2.32
N TRP A 45 -9.59 -1.43 -1.18
CA TRP A 45 -9.69 -2.10 0.12
C TRP A 45 -11.14 -2.41 0.53
N ILE A 46 -12.11 -1.55 0.21
CA ILE A 46 -13.52 -1.79 0.55
C ILE A 46 -14.11 -2.84 -0.38
N ILE A 47 -13.85 -2.77 -1.68
CA ILE A 47 -14.50 -3.68 -2.64
C ILE A 47 -13.74 -5.00 -2.71
N LEU A 48 -12.43 -4.94 -2.98
CA LEU A 48 -11.62 -6.15 -3.13
C LEU A 48 -11.26 -6.72 -1.76
N GLY A 49 -11.09 -5.89 -0.73
CA GLY A 49 -10.79 -6.40 0.61
C GLY A 49 -11.91 -7.19 1.29
N ILE A 50 -13.16 -7.12 0.80
CA ILE A 50 -14.23 -8.04 1.23
C ILE A 50 -13.89 -9.48 0.86
N TRP A 51 -13.21 -9.71 -0.28
CA TRP A 51 -12.85 -11.05 -0.75
C TRP A 51 -11.42 -11.44 -0.39
N TYR A 52 -10.49 -10.49 -0.45
CA TYR A 52 -9.05 -10.74 -0.35
C TYR A 52 -8.41 -10.27 0.96
N GLY A 53 -9.15 -9.58 1.83
CA GLY A 53 -8.68 -9.06 3.12
C GLY A 53 -8.36 -7.56 3.14
N ILE A 54 -8.29 -7.01 4.35
CA ILE A 54 -7.95 -5.61 4.58
C ILE A 54 -6.49 -5.39 4.17
N GLY A 55 -6.21 -4.36 3.37
CA GLY A 55 -4.84 -4.16 2.88
C GLY A 55 -4.62 -4.55 1.43
N TYR A 56 -5.59 -5.21 0.81
CA TYR A 56 -5.41 -5.80 -0.52
C TYR A 56 -5.13 -4.75 -1.61
N CYS A 57 -4.14 -5.05 -2.45
CA CYS A 57 -3.78 -4.27 -3.63
C CYS A 57 -3.67 -5.19 -4.85
N PRO A 58 -4.32 -4.88 -5.98
CA PRO A 58 -4.26 -5.72 -7.18
C PRO A 58 -2.83 -5.83 -7.76
N VAL A 59 -1.96 -4.87 -7.47
CA VAL A 59 -0.54 -4.92 -7.85
C VAL A 59 0.18 -6.09 -7.17
N THR A 60 -0.20 -6.44 -5.93
CA THR A 60 0.34 -7.59 -5.21
C THR A 60 0.04 -8.89 -5.94
N ASP A 61 -1.18 -9.06 -6.44
CA ASP A 61 -1.57 -10.27 -7.18
C ASP A 61 -0.78 -10.44 -8.47
N TRP A 62 -0.59 -9.34 -9.20
CA TRP A 62 0.26 -9.37 -10.40
C TRP A 62 1.71 -9.69 -10.04
N GLN A 63 2.21 -9.15 -8.93
CA GLN A 63 3.54 -9.48 -8.44
C GLN A 63 3.65 -10.96 -8.05
N TRP A 64 2.62 -11.53 -7.42
CA TRP A 64 2.62 -12.93 -7.00
C TRP A 64 2.61 -13.87 -8.19
N GLN A 65 1.83 -13.57 -9.23
CA GLN A 65 1.89 -14.33 -10.49
C GLN A 65 3.30 -14.33 -11.12
N VAL A 66 4.06 -13.25 -10.97
CA VAL A 66 5.45 -13.19 -11.43
C VAL A 66 6.37 -13.99 -10.53
N LYS A 67 6.21 -13.88 -9.20
CA LYS A 67 7.01 -14.61 -8.22
C LYS A 67 6.78 -16.13 -8.25
N GLU A 68 5.54 -16.57 -8.44
CA GLU A 68 5.20 -17.98 -8.67
C GLU A 68 5.90 -18.52 -9.92
N LYS A 69 5.93 -17.73 -11.01
CA LYS A 69 6.69 -18.10 -12.22
C LYS A 69 8.20 -18.10 -12.02
N LEU A 70 8.71 -17.38 -11.02
CA LEU A 70 10.10 -17.41 -10.58
C LEU A 70 10.39 -18.58 -9.61
N GLY A 71 9.37 -19.35 -9.21
CA GLY A 71 9.49 -20.49 -8.31
C GLY A 71 9.33 -20.18 -6.82
N GLU A 72 8.95 -18.94 -6.45
CA GLU A 72 8.58 -18.64 -5.06
C GLU A 72 7.21 -19.25 -4.74
N THR A 73 7.08 -19.86 -3.55
CA THR A 73 5.85 -20.51 -3.07
C THR A 73 5.56 -20.06 -1.65
N ASN A 74 4.33 -20.25 -1.17
CA ASN A 74 3.85 -19.78 0.14
C ASN A 74 3.90 -18.25 0.30
N LEU A 75 3.53 -17.52 -0.75
CA LEU A 75 3.45 -16.06 -0.72
C LEU A 75 2.25 -15.63 0.15
N PRO A 76 2.42 -14.70 1.10
CA PRO A 76 1.33 -14.21 1.93
C PRO A 76 0.39 -13.30 1.13
N ASN A 77 -0.85 -13.12 1.59
CA ASN A 77 -1.82 -12.28 0.87
C ASN A 77 -1.44 -10.78 0.84
N SER A 78 -0.61 -10.33 1.79
CA SER A 78 -0.22 -8.92 1.93
C SER A 78 1.25 -8.70 1.54
N PHE A 79 1.50 -7.73 0.65
CA PHE A 79 2.84 -7.28 0.29
C PHE A 79 3.62 -6.80 1.52
N VAL A 80 2.96 -6.06 2.41
CA VAL A 80 3.57 -5.54 3.64
C VAL A 80 4.03 -6.69 4.51
N LYS A 81 3.21 -7.75 4.65
CA LYS A 81 3.62 -8.95 5.39
C LYS A 81 4.81 -9.64 4.72
N TYR A 82 4.79 -9.85 3.41
CA TYR A 82 5.90 -10.49 2.69
C TYR A 82 7.22 -9.78 2.97
N TYR A 83 7.26 -8.45 2.85
CA TYR A 83 8.48 -7.70 3.12
C TYR A 83 8.82 -7.60 4.60
N LEU A 84 7.82 -7.50 5.48
CA LEU A 84 8.03 -7.43 6.92
C LEU A 84 8.62 -8.74 7.47
N ASP A 85 8.07 -9.87 7.06
CA ASP A 85 8.55 -11.20 7.43
C ASP A 85 9.96 -11.42 6.89
N LYS A 86 10.24 -10.99 5.65
CA LYS A 86 11.56 -11.09 5.01
C LYS A 86 12.63 -10.20 5.63
N VAL A 87 12.25 -9.04 6.17
CA VAL A 87 13.18 -8.11 6.84
C VAL A 87 13.40 -8.48 8.31
N THR A 88 12.36 -9.02 8.97
CA THR A 88 12.40 -9.32 10.40
C THR A 88 12.79 -10.78 10.68
N ASP A 89 12.79 -11.64 9.66
CA ASP A 89 12.90 -13.10 9.76
C ASP A 89 11.92 -13.70 10.77
N ARG A 90 10.72 -13.10 10.89
CA ARG A 90 9.66 -13.52 11.82
C ARG A 90 8.35 -13.65 11.05
N ASN A 91 7.60 -14.72 11.31
CA ASN A 91 6.25 -14.89 10.75
C ASN A 91 5.25 -14.09 11.58
N ILE A 92 5.04 -12.82 11.22
CA ILE A 92 4.09 -11.95 11.92
C ILE A 92 2.68 -12.28 11.41
N PRO A 93 1.68 -12.45 12.28
CA PRO A 93 0.32 -12.76 11.85
C PRO A 93 -0.23 -11.72 10.86
N ASP A 94 -0.86 -12.18 9.77
CA ASP A 94 -1.44 -11.32 8.72
C ASP A 94 -2.35 -10.24 9.32
N THR A 95 -3.21 -10.64 10.26
CA THR A 95 -4.12 -9.74 10.97
C THR A 95 -3.39 -8.56 11.63
N THR A 96 -2.22 -8.78 12.21
CA THR A 96 -1.45 -7.73 12.89
C THR A 96 -0.90 -6.74 11.86
N VAL A 97 -0.35 -7.25 10.76
CA VAL A 97 0.17 -6.42 9.68
C VAL A 97 -0.94 -5.61 9.03
N ASP A 98 -2.10 -6.22 8.83
CA ASP A 98 -3.27 -5.57 8.25
C ASP A 98 -3.81 -4.45 9.15
N PHE A 99 -3.87 -4.67 10.47
CA PHE A 99 -4.25 -3.63 11.43
C PHE A 99 -3.26 -2.47 11.46
N ILE A 100 -1.94 -2.74 11.41
CA ILE A 100 -0.92 -1.69 11.36
C ILE A 100 -1.02 -0.90 10.06
N THR A 101 -1.21 -1.59 8.93
CA THR A 101 -1.32 -0.95 7.61
C THR A 101 -2.59 -0.08 7.56
N LEU A 102 -3.72 -0.60 8.04
CA LEU A 102 -4.97 0.15 8.15
C LEU A 102 -4.82 1.37 9.07
N GLY A 103 -4.24 1.19 10.26
CA GLY A 103 -4.02 2.28 11.21
C GLY A 103 -3.15 3.40 10.62
N SER A 104 -2.04 3.04 9.99
CA SER A 104 -1.13 3.98 9.32
C SER A 104 -1.83 4.73 8.19
N PHE A 105 -2.64 4.02 7.40
CA PHE A 105 -3.41 4.60 6.32
C PHE A 105 -4.47 5.58 6.83
N LEU A 106 -5.26 5.20 7.85
CA LEU A 106 -6.27 6.07 8.45
C LEU A 106 -5.65 7.34 9.05
N ILE A 107 -4.51 7.22 9.73
CA ILE A 107 -3.76 8.39 10.24
C ILE A 107 -3.38 9.32 9.09
N ALA A 108 -2.83 8.78 8.00
CA ALA A 108 -2.47 9.58 6.83
C ALA A 108 -3.69 10.30 6.21
N ILE A 109 -4.86 9.66 6.18
CA ILE A 109 -6.11 10.29 5.73
C ILE A 109 -6.53 11.44 6.66
N ILE A 110 -6.54 11.20 7.98
CA ILE A 110 -6.90 12.22 8.97
C ILE A 110 -5.96 13.42 8.88
N CYS A 111 -4.65 13.17 8.79
CA CYS A 111 -3.64 14.21 8.57
C CYS A 111 -3.89 14.98 7.28
N SER A 112 -4.16 14.28 6.18
CA SER A 112 -4.45 14.90 4.88
C SER A 112 -5.70 15.79 4.93
N ILE A 113 -6.80 15.32 5.52
CA ILE A 113 -8.03 16.10 5.71
C ILE A 113 -7.74 17.34 6.57
N LYS A 114 -7.05 17.17 7.70
CA LYS A 114 -6.68 18.30 8.57
C LYS A 114 -5.86 19.35 7.81
N VAL A 115 -4.86 18.92 7.05
CA VAL A 115 -3.97 19.81 6.32
C VAL A 115 -4.63 20.43 5.08
N ASN A 116 -5.66 19.80 4.50
CA ASN A 116 -6.36 20.34 3.35
C ASN A 116 -7.51 21.29 3.74
N PHE A 117 -8.22 21.00 4.83
CA PHE A 117 -9.41 21.75 5.25
C PHE A 117 -9.18 22.69 6.44
N PHE A 118 -8.24 22.38 7.34
CA PHE A 118 -8.00 23.17 8.56
C PHE A 118 -6.68 23.96 8.57
N ALA A 119 -5.75 23.66 7.66
CA ALA A 119 -4.62 24.56 7.43
C ALA A 119 -5.14 25.80 6.68
N LYS A 120 -5.66 26.75 7.45
CA LYS A 120 -6.05 28.09 6.98
C LYS A 120 -4.89 28.63 6.14
N ASN A 121 -5.17 28.94 4.87
CA ASN A 121 -4.23 29.59 3.98
C ASN A 121 -3.71 30.86 4.67
N TYR A 122 -2.48 30.83 5.18
CA TYR A 122 -1.68 32.04 5.31
C TYR A 122 -1.12 32.31 3.92
N HIS A 123 -1.98 32.84 3.06
CA HIS A 123 -1.59 33.51 1.83
C HIS A 123 -1.47 35.00 2.12
#